data_AF-A0A2M7FDE9-F1
#
_entry.id   AF-A0A2M7FDE9-F1
#
_cell.length_a   1.000
_cell.length_b   1.000
_cell.length_c   1.000
_cell.angle_alpha   90.00
_cell.angle_beta   90.00
_cell.angle_gamma   90.00
#
_symmetry.space_group_name_H-M   'P 1'
#
loop_
_entity.id
_entity.type
_entity.pdbx_description
1 polymer ?
#
loop_
_entity_poly.entity_id
_entity_poly.type
_entity_poly.pdbx_seq_one_letter_code
_entity_poly.pdbx_strand_id
1 'polypeptide(L)'
;MAYICTACGYETPKWAGQCVSCREWSTLSEQRAASSKVMMPGGKKAVGGTVRDMHTLEGVQASRDHTMEKIRTSIAELDRVFGDGITEHSVTLLAGEPGIGKSTLTLMLCKALTTLGKQVLYVTGEESLAQIGGRASRLGIEGNILLMHESVIEDVVATIREHKPDIVFIDSIQVMFSSVLGNTPGSIQQIRLVTELLVDVAKNEGVTVFIIGHVTKDGGIAGPKALEHLVDTVAVLEGERGGELRLLRTEKNRFGPTDEVGVFAMSGEGLIPVENPSAIFLTGRRSGAPGSVLTATMEGSRSFLLEVQSLAAATKFGYPKRTAVGCDPRRLEMLLAVLSRFMKTTMDSHDVYVNVVGGLKIRETALDLALIASIVSSRLGKPIPEGTVLVGEVGLTGEVRSVAHMEKRLKEAQRMGMKRMIITASSTKSLKNVPGVKIIPVGFVGDLSKVLFETLENHGYSGVSKRQFVQYLRTFPFLMRTLSLFCTILLLLTSCSSVSPEEQFEAYLAKVICTAEGAYKAIDAARIDPSSGTVMHLLTETDRVSKELADLKITSFGSKEQEGVAKKAVPDAARMVQNAVALAKTMCDPSQATIDQVTRDYQ
;
A
#
# COMPACT_ATOMS: atom_id res chain seq x y z
N MET A 1 43.35 38.90 12.66
CA MET A 1 43.04 37.47 12.49
C MET A 1 42.03 37.13 13.55
N ALA A 2 40.89 36.58 13.14
CA ALA A 2 39.84 36.15 14.05
C ALA A 2 39.41 34.74 13.66
N TYR A 3 39.03 33.95 14.65
CA TYR A 3 38.54 32.58 14.45
C TYR A 3 37.03 32.58 14.66
N ILE A 4 36.29 32.17 13.63
CA ILE A 4 34.83 32.13 13.66
C ILE A 4 34.39 30.67 13.69
N CYS A 5 33.52 30.35 14.66
CA CYS A 5 32.88 29.04 14.74
C CYS A 5 31.92 28.84 13.57
N THR A 6 32.16 27.82 12.74
CA THR A 6 31.31 27.47 11.60
C THR A 6 29.94 26.93 12.00
N ALA A 7 29.79 26.46 13.25
CA ALA A 7 28.54 25.92 13.77
C ALA A 7 27.62 26.98 14.40
N CYS A 8 28.17 27.96 15.13
CA CYS A 8 27.38 28.96 15.86
C CYS A 8 27.73 30.43 15.59
N GLY A 9 28.75 30.70 14.77
CA GLY A 9 29.17 32.07 14.43
C GLY A 9 29.95 32.81 15.51
N TYR A 10 30.27 32.17 16.65
CA TYR A 10 31.05 32.81 17.73
C TYR A 10 32.48 33.16 17.28
N GLU A 11 32.87 34.42 17.46
CA GLU A 11 34.19 34.95 17.11
C GLU A 11 35.13 34.95 18.32
N THR A 12 36.34 34.41 18.15
CA THR A 12 37.40 34.47 19.16
C THR A 12 38.72 34.95 18.56
N PRO A 13 39.47 35.81 19.28
CA PRO A 13 40.76 36.33 18.81
C PRO A 13 41.86 35.26 18.80
N LYS A 14 41.68 34.15 19.51
CA LYS A 14 42.67 33.06 19.62
C LYS A 14 42.01 31.72 19.33
N TRP A 15 42.70 30.87 18.57
CA TRP A 15 42.26 29.52 18.31
C TRP A 15 42.19 28.71 19.60
N ALA A 16 41.07 28.06 19.81
CA ALA A 16 40.88 27.04 20.82
C ALA A 16 40.21 25.85 20.12
N GLY A 17 40.73 24.63 20.25
CA GLY A 17 40.19 23.46 19.53
C GLY A 17 38.68 23.21 19.74
N GLN A 18 38.06 23.83 20.73
CA GLN A 18 36.64 23.79 21.04
C GLN A 18 36.03 25.20 21.07
N CYS A 19 34.86 25.39 20.47
CA CYS A 19 34.11 26.64 20.58
C CYS A 19 33.60 26.87 22.00
N VAL A 20 33.89 28.03 22.60
CA VAL A 20 33.43 28.36 23.96
C VAL A 20 31.92 28.61 24.07
N SER A 21 31.26 28.91 22.95
CA SER A 21 29.81 29.14 22.90
C SER A 21 29.03 27.84 22.73
N CYS A 22 29.24 27.10 21.63
CA CYS A 22 28.48 25.87 21.36
C CYS A 22 29.16 24.58 21.84
N ARG A 23 30.37 24.65 22.43
CA ARG A 23 31.16 23.50 22.95
C ARG A 23 31.55 22.47 21.89
N GLU A 24 31.49 22.84 20.62
CA GLU A 24 31.70 21.95 19.49
C GLU A 24 33.16 22.01 19.04
N TRP A 25 33.76 20.84 18.82
CA TRP A 25 35.18 20.70 18.48
C TRP A 25 35.43 20.93 16.99
N SER A 26 36.61 21.44 16.64
CA SER A 26 37.06 21.62 15.25
C SER A 26 36.17 22.52 14.38
N THR A 27 35.35 23.35 15.01
CA THR A 27 34.44 24.29 14.31
C THR A 27 35.05 25.68 14.13
N LEU A 28 36.15 26.02 14.80
CA LEU A 28 36.79 27.32 14.64
C LEU A 28 37.60 27.40 13.34
N SER A 29 37.12 28.19 12.40
CA SER A 29 37.81 28.50 11.14
C SER A 29 38.54 29.84 11.21
N GLU A 30 39.78 29.89 10.73
CA GLU A 30 40.54 31.13 10.64
C GLU A 30 40.00 31.98 9.49
N GLN A 31 39.48 33.17 9.79
CA GLN A 31 39.19 34.16 8.76
C GLN A 31 40.26 35.27 8.79
N ARG A 32 40.94 35.43 7.65
CA ARG A 32 41.70 36.65 7.37
C ARG A 32 40.67 37.75 7.13
N ALA A 33 40.68 38.77 7.98
CA ALA A 33 39.92 39.98 7.72
C ALA A 33 40.32 40.50 6.33
N ALA A 34 39.41 40.43 5.37
CA ALA A 34 39.57 41.15 4.12
C ALA A 34 39.57 42.63 4.47
N SER A 35 40.77 43.22 4.57
CA SER A 35 40.91 44.67 4.66
C SER A 35 40.73 45.26 3.26
N SER A 36 39.57 45.08 2.63
CA SER A 36 39.15 46.00 1.59
C SER A 36 38.54 47.21 2.26
N LYS A 37 39.40 48.10 2.75
CA LYS A 37 39.03 49.51 2.90
C LYS A 37 38.71 50.01 1.49
N VAL A 38 37.43 49.94 1.11
CA VAL A 38 36.90 50.82 0.07
C VAL A 38 36.99 52.23 0.64
N MET A 39 38.01 52.96 0.22
CA MET A 39 38.23 54.34 0.64
C MET A 39 37.26 55.22 -0.14
N MET A 40 36.06 55.42 0.42
CA MET A 40 35.13 56.44 -0.04
C MET A 40 35.57 57.80 0.54
N PRO A 41 35.80 58.83 -0.30
CA PRO A 41 36.13 60.15 0.19
C PRO A 41 34.86 60.84 0.73
N GLY A 42 34.87 61.13 2.04
CA GLY A 42 33.98 62.12 2.66
C GLY A 42 32.76 61.57 3.40
N GLY A 43 32.71 61.83 4.71
CA GLY A 43 31.48 61.88 5.50
C GLY A 43 31.15 60.61 6.28
N LYS A 44 31.19 60.73 7.62
CA LYS A 44 30.58 59.78 8.55
C LYS A 44 29.10 59.57 8.18
N LYS A 45 28.76 58.47 7.52
CA LYS A 45 27.38 57.96 7.55
C LYS A 45 27.27 56.98 8.70
N ALA A 46 26.48 57.35 9.70
CA ALA A 46 25.89 56.39 10.61
C ALA A 46 25.24 55.26 9.80
N VAL A 47 25.13 54.06 10.37
CA VAL A 47 24.28 53.00 9.83
C VAL A 47 22.83 53.50 9.89
N GLY A 48 22.46 54.31 8.90
CA GLY A 48 21.16 54.95 8.80
C GLY A 48 20.22 53.98 8.10
N GLY A 49 19.42 53.27 8.89
CA GLY A 49 18.20 52.68 8.34
C GLY A 49 17.31 53.81 7.82
N THR A 50 16.81 53.67 6.60
CA THR A 50 15.71 54.52 6.14
C THR A 50 14.45 54.10 6.88
N VAL A 51 13.78 55.05 7.54
CA VAL A 51 12.45 54.82 8.10
C VAL A 51 11.55 54.46 6.91
N ARG A 52 11.04 53.24 6.90
CA ARG A 52 10.05 52.77 5.92
C ARG A 52 8.67 53.13 6.43
N ASP A 53 7.76 53.41 5.51
CA ASP A 53 6.36 53.63 5.85
C ASP A 53 5.81 52.38 6.57
N MET A 54 5.13 52.63 7.70
CA MET A 54 4.43 51.59 8.44
C MET A 54 2.96 51.62 8.05
N HIS A 55 2.48 50.51 7.49
CA HIS A 55 1.07 50.35 7.16
C HIS A 55 0.39 49.51 8.25
N THR A 56 -0.80 49.92 8.70
CA THR A 56 -1.64 49.06 9.54
C THR A 56 -2.22 47.93 8.68
N LEU A 57 -2.50 46.77 9.26
CA LEU A 57 -3.13 45.66 8.53
C LEU A 57 -4.46 46.09 7.88
N GLU A 58 -5.20 47.00 8.52
CA GLU A 58 -6.44 47.59 7.99
C GLU A 58 -6.19 48.58 6.84
N GLY A 59 -5.04 49.26 6.83
CA GLY A 59 -4.64 50.22 5.79
C GLY A 59 -3.94 49.57 4.59
N VAL A 60 -3.45 48.34 4.73
CA VAL A 60 -3.06 47.49 3.61
C VAL A 60 -4.36 46.89 3.06
N GLN A 61 -4.89 47.46 1.98
CA GLN A 61 -5.94 46.78 1.23
C GLN A 61 -5.37 45.44 0.74
N ALA A 62 -5.67 44.37 1.47
CA ALA A 62 -5.70 43.03 0.89
C ALA A 62 -6.83 43.07 -0.15
N SER A 63 -6.53 43.61 -1.34
CA SER A 63 -7.43 43.46 -2.47
C SER A 63 -7.69 41.96 -2.58
N ARG A 64 -8.96 41.58 -2.71
CA ARG A 64 -9.34 40.18 -2.89
C ARG A 64 -8.68 39.54 -4.13
N ASP A 65 -8.04 40.36 -4.97
CA ASP A 65 -7.32 40.02 -6.19
C ASP A 65 -5.78 39.92 -6.03
N HIS A 66 -5.20 40.14 -4.85
CA HIS A 66 -3.74 39.97 -4.61
C HIS A 66 -3.31 38.51 -4.37
N THR A 67 -4.04 37.52 -4.87
CA THR A 67 -3.41 36.22 -5.16
C THR A 67 -2.36 36.49 -6.24
N MET A 68 -1.09 36.35 -5.90
CA MET A 68 0.02 36.41 -6.87
C MET A 68 -0.38 35.66 -8.15
N GLU A 69 -0.16 36.27 -9.31
CA GLU A 69 -0.53 35.65 -10.58
C GLU A 69 0.18 34.30 -10.72
N LYS A 70 -0.56 33.32 -11.26
CA LYS A 70 -0.05 31.96 -11.46
C LYS A 70 0.00 31.62 -12.94
N ILE A 71 1.16 31.17 -13.40
CA ILE A 71 1.37 30.64 -14.73
C ILE A 71 1.00 29.16 -14.72
N ARG A 72 -0.10 28.81 -15.39
CA ARG A 72 -0.49 27.41 -15.61
C ARG A 72 0.33 26.82 -16.74
N THR A 73 1.14 25.82 -16.44
CA THR A 73 2.02 25.13 -17.38
C THR A 73 1.28 24.25 -18.37
N SER A 74 -0.03 24.03 -18.19
CA SER A 74 -0.83 23.05 -18.95
C SER A 74 -0.41 21.60 -18.73
N ILE A 75 0.48 21.35 -17.77
CA ILE A 75 0.84 20.00 -17.30
C ILE A 75 0.16 19.82 -15.94
N ALA A 76 -0.95 19.09 -15.94
CA ALA A 76 -1.83 18.98 -14.78
C ALA A 76 -1.12 18.54 -13.48
N GLU A 77 -0.17 17.62 -13.59
CA GLU A 77 0.61 17.14 -12.44
C GLU A 77 1.59 18.20 -11.90
N LEU A 78 2.14 19.08 -12.76
CA LEU A 78 3.00 20.18 -12.33
C LEU A 78 2.18 21.32 -11.72
N ASP A 79 1.11 21.72 -12.40
CA ASP A 79 0.22 22.79 -11.92
C ASP A 79 -0.33 22.43 -10.54
N ARG A 80 -0.72 21.18 -10.33
CA ARG A 80 -1.16 20.67 -9.02
C ARG A 80 -0.10 20.85 -7.94
N VAL A 81 1.14 20.43 -8.18
CA VAL A 81 2.25 20.51 -7.21
C VAL A 81 2.50 21.96 -6.77
N PHE A 82 2.40 22.91 -7.71
CA PHE A 82 2.60 24.34 -7.43
C PHE A 82 1.32 25.06 -6.95
N GLY A 83 0.20 24.34 -6.84
CA GLY A 83 -1.08 24.87 -6.36
C GLY A 83 -1.85 25.63 -7.43
N ASP A 84 -2.11 25.00 -8.56
CA ASP A 84 -2.73 25.54 -9.79
C ASP A 84 -1.84 26.44 -10.65
N GLY A 85 -0.53 26.21 -10.61
CA GLY A 85 0.46 26.87 -11.47
C GLY A 85 1.64 27.49 -10.72
N ILE A 86 2.64 27.90 -11.48
CA ILE A 86 3.86 28.54 -10.97
C ILE A 86 3.53 29.95 -10.53
N THR A 87 3.91 30.33 -9.32
CA THR A 87 3.68 31.70 -8.82
C THR A 87 4.68 32.67 -9.47
N GLU A 88 4.18 33.74 -10.08
CA GLU A 88 5.05 34.78 -10.66
C GLU A 88 5.83 35.54 -9.58
N HIS A 89 6.99 36.08 -9.96
CA HIS A 89 7.86 36.88 -9.09
C HIS A 89 8.28 36.14 -7.81
N SER A 90 8.40 34.82 -7.88
CA SER A 90 8.75 33.95 -6.77
C SER A 90 10.06 33.21 -7.00
N VAL A 91 10.65 32.71 -5.91
CA VAL A 91 11.81 31.82 -5.97
C VAL A 91 11.42 30.40 -5.58
N THR A 92 11.64 29.46 -6.50
CA THR A 92 11.37 28.03 -6.31
C THR A 92 12.67 27.22 -6.32
N LEU A 93 12.92 26.45 -5.27
CA LEU A 93 14.00 25.47 -5.21
C LEU A 93 13.49 24.11 -5.70
N LEU A 94 14.05 23.59 -6.79
CA LEU A 94 13.85 22.22 -7.26
C LEU A 94 15.02 21.33 -6.82
N ALA A 95 14.77 20.47 -5.84
CA ALA A 95 15.76 19.58 -5.27
C ALA A 95 15.55 18.11 -5.67
N GLY A 96 16.58 17.28 -5.50
CA GLY A 96 16.50 15.83 -5.72
C GLY A 96 17.87 15.18 -5.95
N GLU A 97 17.93 13.85 -5.85
CA GLU A 97 19.17 13.11 -6.07
C GLU A 97 19.78 13.37 -7.48
N PRO A 98 21.12 13.31 -7.63
CA PRO A 98 21.74 13.32 -8.95
C PRO A 98 21.18 12.22 -9.86
N GLY A 99 20.85 12.56 -11.11
CA GLY A 99 20.30 11.62 -12.09
C GLY A 99 18.81 11.28 -11.93
N ILE A 100 18.09 11.88 -10.96
CA ILE A 100 16.66 11.58 -10.75
C ILE A 100 15.75 12.10 -11.87
N GLY A 101 16.19 13.12 -12.61
CA GLY A 101 15.44 13.75 -13.71
C GLY A 101 15.22 15.25 -13.60
N LYS A 102 15.88 15.98 -12.67
CA LYS A 102 15.69 17.43 -12.45
C LYS A 102 15.85 18.26 -13.73
N SER A 103 17.01 18.20 -14.39
CA SER A 103 17.23 18.96 -15.63
C SER A 103 16.26 18.57 -16.75
N THR A 104 15.81 17.32 -16.79
CA THR A 104 14.74 16.89 -17.72
C THR A 104 13.41 17.58 -17.39
N LEU A 105 13.02 17.62 -16.12
CA LEU A 105 11.84 18.34 -15.65
C LEU A 105 11.94 19.85 -15.94
N THR A 106 13.11 20.43 -15.70
CA THR A 106 13.42 21.84 -15.99
C THR A 106 13.22 22.15 -17.47
N LEU A 107 13.80 21.34 -18.36
CA LEU A 107 13.63 21.53 -19.80
C LEU A 107 12.17 21.39 -20.25
N MET A 108 11.41 20.46 -19.66
CA MET A 108 9.97 20.35 -19.90
C MET A 108 9.20 21.59 -19.45
N LEU A 109 9.55 22.15 -18.30
CA LEU A 109 9.00 23.42 -17.83
C LEU A 109 9.34 24.56 -18.80
N CYS A 110 10.59 24.65 -19.26
CA CYS A 110 10.98 25.64 -20.27
C CYS A 110 10.11 25.53 -21.52
N LYS A 111 9.90 24.32 -22.06
CA LYS A 111 9.01 24.08 -23.21
C LYS A 111 7.58 24.58 -22.94
N ALA A 112 7.01 24.21 -21.80
CA ALA A 112 5.65 24.61 -21.44
C ALA A 112 5.52 26.14 -21.37
N LEU A 113 6.50 26.80 -20.76
CA LEU A 113 6.52 28.25 -20.58
C LEU A 113 6.74 29.03 -21.88
N THR A 114 7.66 28.57 -22.74
CA THR A 114 7.88 29.20 -24.06
C THR A 114 6.67 29.02 -24.98
N THR A 115 5.95 27.89 -24.87
CA THR A 115 4.69 27.66 -25.61
C THR A 115 3.60 28.66 -25.21
N LEU A 116 3.63 29.14 -23.96
CA LEU A 116 2.75 30.20 -23.45
C LEU A 116 3.23 31.61 -23.82
N GLY A 117 4.32 31.74 -24.59
CA GLY A 117 4.89 33.01 -25.02
C GLY A 117 5.79 33.70 -23.98
N LYS A 118 6.17 33.02 -22.89
CA LYS A 118 7.09 33.57 -21.88
C LYS A 118 8.54 33.52 -22.37
N GLN A 119 9.32 34.54 -22.05
CA GLN A 119 10.76 34.59 -22.29
C GLN A 119 11.50 33.84 -21.17
N VAL A 120 12.12 32.72 -21.53
CA VAL A 120 12.79 31.82 -20.58
C VAL A 120 14.31 31.89 -20.77
N LEU A 121 15.03 32.16 -19.68
CA LEU A 121 16.49 32.07 -19.60
C LEU A 121 16.89 30.82 -18.81
N TYR A 122 17.64 29.92 -19.43
CA TYR A 122 18.27 28.77 -18.79
C TYR A 122 19.76 29.03 -18.60
N VAL A 123 20.20 29.13 -17.35
CA VAL A 123 21.60 29.32 -16.97
C VAL A 123 22.16 28.00 -16.47
N THR A 124 23.27 27.57 -17.06
CA THR A 124 24.01 26.38 -16.65
C THR A 124 25.44 26.73 -16.28
N GLY A 125 25.94 26.12 -15.19
CA GLY A 125 27.38 26.13 -14.89
C GLY A 125 28.01 24.73 -14.91
N GLU A 126 27.19 23.68 -15.01
CA GLU A 126 27.65 22.27 -14.98
C GLU A 126 27.77 21.67 -16.39
N GLU A 127 26.72 21.80 -17.20
CA GLU A 127 26.62 21.19 -18.53
C GLU A 127 26.91 22.21 -19.63
N SER A 128 27.58 21.79 -20.69
CA SER A 128 27.80 22.63 -21.88
C SER A 128 26.49 22.89 -22.63
N LEU A 129 26.42 24.02 -23.33
CA LEU A 129 25.25 24.38 -24.16
C LEU A 129 24.90 23.31 -25.21
N ALA A 130 25.93 22.65 -25.78
CA ALA A 130 25.73 21.57 -26.74
C ALA A 130 25.08 20.33 -26.11
N GLN A 131 25.42 19.98 -24.86
CA GLN A 131 24.80 18.87 -24.15
C GLN A 131 23.33 19.16 -23.83
N ILE A 132 23.02 20.38 -23.38
CA ILE A 132 21.64 20.82 -23.15
C ILE A 132 20.85 20.81 -24.45
N GLY A 133 21.41 21.36 -25.54
CA GLY A 133 20.79 21.35 -26.86
C GLY A 133 20.49 19.93 -27.37
N GLY A 134 21.43 18.99 -27.18
CA GLY A 134 21.21 17.58 -27.52
C GLY A 134 20.09 16.94 -26.71
N ARG A 135 19.98 17.25 -25.41
CA ARG A 135 18.87 16.78 -24.56
C ARG A 135 17.54 17.40 -24.98
N ALA A 136 17.50 18.70 -25.24
CA ALA A 136 16.31 19.40 -25.70
C ALA A 136 15.80 18.84 -27.03
N SER A 137 16.71 18.60 -27.98
CA SER A 137 16.38 17.96 -29.26
C SER A 137 15.81 16.56 -29.08
N ARG A 138 16.40 15.72 -28.21
CA ARG A 138 15.88 14.37 -27.91
C ARG A 138 14.47 14.39 -27.30
N LEU A 139 14.19 15.38 -26.46
CA LEU A 139 12.88 15.57 -25.81
C LEU A 139 11.85 16.24 -26.73
N GLY A 140 12.19 16.53 -27.99
CA GLY A 140 11.31 17.24 -28.93
C GLY A 140 10.92 18.63 -28.40
N ILE A 141 11.84 19.31 -27.73
CA ILE A 141 11.63 20.66 -27.21
C ILE A 141 11.95 21.65 -28.33
N GLU A 142 10.89 22.28 -28.82
CA GLU A 142 10.95 23.36 -29.80
C GLU A 142 10.59 24.67 -29.09
N GLY A 143 11.31 25.75 -29.40
CA GLY A 143 11.09 27.07 -28.82
C GLY A 143 12.37 27.87 -28.63
N ASN A 144 12.23 29.19 -28.52
CA ASN A 144 13.34 30.11 -28.29
C ASN A 144 13.67 30.19 -26.79
N ILE A 145 14.28 29.13 -26.25
CA ILE A 145 14.85 29.16 -24.90
C ILE A 145 16.21 29.87 -24.99
N LEU A 146 16.38 30.95 -24.23
CA LEU A 146 17.67 31.61 -24.12
C LEU A 146 18.58 30.76 -23.24
N LEU A 147 19.77 30.41 -23.72
CA LEU A 147 20.73 29.59 -22.97
C LEU A 147 21.97 30.41 -22.63
N MET A 148 22.44 30.29 -21.39
CA MET A 148 23.66 30.94 -20.91
C MET A 148 24.51 29.91 -20.18
N HIS A 149 25.79 29.86 -20.51
CA HIS A 149 26.76 29.07 -19.77
C HIS A 149 27.63 30.00 -18.93
N GLU A 150 27.28 30.14 -17.66
CA GLU A 150 27.97 31.03 -16.72
C GLU A 150 27.88 30.47 -15.30
N SER A 151 28.93 30.72 -14.53
CA SER A 151 29.09 30.31 -13.13
C SER A 151 29.23 31.50 -12.17
N VAL A 152 29.54 32.69 -12.69
CA VAL A 152 29.64 33.93 -11.91
C VAL A 152 28.26 34.56 -11.77
N ILE A 153 27.76 34.66 -10.53
CA ILE A 153 26.40 35.16 -10.26
C ILE A 153 26.23 36.63 -10.66
N GLU A 154 27.27 37.45 -10.55
CA GLU A 154 27.21 38.85 -10.94
C GLU A 154 26.85 39.04 -12.42
N ASP A 155 27.42 38.20 -13.29
CA ASP A 155 27.19 38.24 -14.74
C ASP A 155 25.77 37.75 -15.09
N VAL A 156 25.29 36.73 -14.36
CA VAL A 156 23.90 36.26 -14.46
C VAL A 156 22.92 37.36 -14.07
N VAL A 157 23.15 38.05 -12.95
CA VAL A 157 22.29 39.14 -12.47
C VAL A 157 22.30 40.32 -13.45
N ALA A 158 23.46 40.69 -14.00
CA ALA A 158 23.56 41.72 -15.02
C ALA A 158 22.74 41.36 -16.26
N THR A 159 22.83 40.10 -16.71
CA THR A 159 22.08 39.58 -17.86
C THR A 159 20.57 39.63 -17.63
N ILE A 160 20.09 39.25 -16.43
CA ILE A 160 18.67 39.31 -16.06
C ILE A 160 18.16 40.76 -16.11
N ARG A 161 18.93 41.73 -15.60
CA ARG A 161 18.55 43.15 -15.61
C ARG A 161 18.46 43.75 -17.01
N GLU A 162 19.37 43.34 -17.89
CA GLU A 162 19.43 43.83 -19.26
C GLU A 162 18.31 43.23 -20.13
N HIS A 163 18.14 41.92 -20.09
CA HIS A 163 17.24 41.20 -20.99
C HIS A 163 15.83 41.03 -20.44
N LYS A 164 15.64 41.21 -19.12
CA LYS A 164 14.35 41.12 -18.40
C LYS A 164 13.51 39.89 -18.78
N PRO A 165 14.08 38.67 -18.66
CA PRO A 165 13.31 37.45 -18.91
C PRO A 165 12.17 37.30 -17.90
N ASP A 166 11.05 36.72 -18.30
CA ASP A 166 9.94 36.43 -17.39
C ASP A 166 10.36 35.38 -16.33
N ILE A 167 11.16 34.40 -16.76
CA ILE A 167 11.51 33.22 -15.95
C ILE A 167 12.97 32.84 -16.17
N VAL A 168 13.66 32.56 -15.07
CA VAL A 168 15.07 32.16 -15.05
C VAL A 168 15.23 30.80 -14.37
N PHE A 169 15.93 29.88 -15.00
CA PHE A 169 16.34 28.60 -14.42
C PHE A 169 17.85 28.59 -14.18
N ILE A 170 18.28 28.17 -12.98
CA ILE A 170 19.69 28.08 -12.57
C ILE A 170 20.04 26.60 -12.30
N ASP A 171 20.73 25.93 -13.25
CA ASP A 171 21.14 24.52 -13.16
C ASP A 171 22.67 24.35 -13.14
N SER A 172 23.34 24.17 -12.02
CA SER A 172 22.83 24.04 -10.65
C SER A 172 23.37 25.17 -9.77
N ILE A 173 22.75 25.39 -8.61
CA ILE A 173 23.19 26.42 -7.67
C ILE A 173 24.57 26.16 -7.07
N GLN A 174 25.03 24.90 -7.08
CA GLN A 174 26.27 24.51 -6.42
C GLN A 174 27.52 24.95 -7.16
N VAL A 175 27.42 25.13 -8.48
CA VAL A 175 28.51 25.64 -9.32
C VAL A 175 28.52 27.16 -9.39
N MET A 176 27.44 27.82 -8.98
CA MET A 176 27.35 29.27 -8.99
C MET A 176 28.17 29.89 -7.86
N PHE A 177 28.97 30.91 -8.19
CA PHE A 177 29.81 31.62 -7.23
C PHE A 177 29.81 33.13 -7.42
N SER A 178 30.17 33.84 -6.35
CA SER A 178 30.42 35.28 -6.38
C SER A 178 31.91 35.52 -6.51
N SER A 179 32.29 36.32 -7.50
CA SER A 179 33.69 36.71 -7.72
C SER A 179 34.22 37.67 -6.64
N VAL A 180 33.31 38.34 -5.92
CA VAL A 180 33.63 39.39 -4.92
C VAL A 180 33.93 38.79 -3.55
N LEU A 181 33.30 37.66 -3.22
CA LEU A 181 33.42 36.99 -1.92
C LEU A 181 34.26 35.73 -2.12
N GLY A 182 35.51 35.75 -1.64
CA GLY A 182 36.54 34.71 -1.85
C GLY A 182 36.27 33.35 -1.18
N ASN A 183 35.05 32.84 -1.28
CA ASN A 183 34.64 31.52 -0.81
C ASN A 183 34.81 30.49 -1.92
N THR A 184 34.98 29.22 -1.52
CA THR A 184 35.08 28.10 -2.46
C THR A 184 33.70 27.74 -3.02
N PRO A 185 33.57 27.57 -4.36
CA PRO A 185 32.37 27.05 -5.00
C PRO A 185 31.79 25.81 -4.33
N GLY A 186 30.47 25.78 -4.20
CA GLY A 186 29.73 24.69 -3.54
C GLY A 186 29.69 24.74 -2.00
N SER A 187 30.34 25.71 -1.36
CA SER A 187 30.21 25.89 0.10
C SER A 187 28.80 26.37 0.49
N ILE A 188 28.29 25.92 1.64
CA ILE A 188 26.93 26.27 2.11
C ILE A 188 26.74 27.79 2.22
N GLN A 189 27.76 28.50 2.72
CA GLN A 189 27.74 29.96 2.86
C GLN A 189 27.59 30.65 1.50
N GLN A 190 28.31 30.16 0.49
CA GLN A 190 28.22 30.69 -0.86
C GLN A 190 26.86 30.39 -1.50
N ILE A 191 26.36 29.16 -1.39
CA ILE A 191 25.06 28.80 -1.95
C ILE A 191 23.95 29.67 -1.34
N ARG A 192 24.00 29.93 -0.03
CA ARG A 192 23.07 30.85 0.66
C ARG A 192 23.15 32.27 0.11
N LEU A 193 24.36 32.82 0.03
CA LEU A 193 24.59 34.15 -0.52
C LEU A 193 24.05 34.28 -1.95
N VAL A 194 24.38 33.34 -2.83
CA VAL A 194 23.90 33.33 -4.22
C VAL A 194 22.37 33.26 -4.24
N THR A 195 21.76 32.46 -3.36
CA THR A 195 20.30 32.37 -3.24
C THR A 195 19.69 33.68 -2.75
N GLU A 196 20.30 34.37 -1.78
CA GLU A 196 19.85 35.69 -1.32
C GLU A 196 19.88 36.73 -2.46
N LEU A 197 20.95 36.76 -3.25
CA LEU A 197 21.05 37.63 -4.43
C LEU A 197 19.95 37.33 -5.46
N LEU A 198 19.67 36.05 -5.71
CA LEU A 198 18.59 35.64 -6.62
C LEU A 198 17.21 36.02 -6.09
N VAL A 199 16.96 35.92 -4.78
CA VAL A 199 15.72 36.36 -4.14
C VAL A 199 15.53 37.86 -4.27
N ASP A 200 16.60 38.63 -4.06
CA ASP A 200 16.57 40.08 -4.23
C ASP A 200 16.29 40.48 -5.69
N VAL A 201 16.91 39.80 -6.65
CA VAL A 201 16.67 40.04 -8.08
C VAL A 201 15.25 39.66 -8.49
N ALA A 202 14.74 38.51 -8.04
CA ALA A 202 13.38 38.08 -8.34
C ALA A 202 12.33 39.13 -7.90
N LYS A 203 12.51 39.70 -6.70
CA LYS A 203 11.58 40.70 -6.13
C LYS A 203 11.72 42.08 -6.77
N ASN A 204 12.95 42.53 -7.03
CA ASN A 204 13.19 43.88 -7.53
C ASN A 204 12.94 44.00 -9.03
N GLU A 205 13.28 42.97 -9.80
CA GLU A 205 13.14 42.98 -11.26
C GLU A 205 11.80 42.38 -11.73
N GLY A 206 11.02 41.77 -10.82
CA GLY A 206 9.77 41.10 -11.18
C GLY A 206 10.03 39.89 -12.08
N VAL A 207 10.94 39.00 -11.67
CA VAL A 207 11.30 37.79 -12.43
C VAL A 207 11.04 36.55 -11.59
N THR A 208 10.56 35.48 -12.21
CA THR A 208 10.37 34.19 -11.52
C THR A 208 11.64 33.36 -11.62
N VAL A 209 12.17 32.87 -10.50
CA VAL A 209 13.46 32.16 -10.46
C VAL A 209 13.28 30.72 -9.98
N PHE A 210 13.81 29.78 -10.75
CA PHE A 210 13.96 28.37 -10.38
C PHE A 210 15.43 28.06 -10.11
N ILE A 211 15.69 27.55 -8.90
CA ILE A 211 17.01 27.13 -8.46
C ILE A 211 17.03 25.60 -8.47
N ILE A 212 17.93 24.99 -9.25
CA ILE A 212 18.08 23.53 -9.27
C ILE A 212 19.22 23.15 -8.31
N GLY A 213 18.92 22.22 -7.39
CA GLY A 213 19.86 21.76 -6.37
C GLY A 213 19.89 20.23 -6.25
N HIS A 214 21.04 19.69 -5.83
CA HIS A 214 21.26 18.27 -5.56
C HIS A 214 21.15 18.00 -4.07
N VAL A 215 20.51 16.89 -3.71
CA VAL A 215 20.55 16.35 -2.35
C VAL A 215 21.64 15.27 -2.29
N THR A 216 22.62 15.41 -1.39
CA THR A 216 23.65 14.38 -1.15
C THR A 216 23.15 13.31 -0.16
N LYS A 217 23.67 12.08 -0.29
CA LYS A 217 23.18 10.88 0.42
C LYS A 217 23.26 10.93 1.95
N ASP A 218 24.09 11.80 2.51
CA ASP A 218 24.23 11.97 3.96
C ASP A 218 23.40 13.14 4.51
N GLY A 219 22.58 13.79 3.68
CA GLY A 219 21.87 15.03 4.04
C GLY A 219 22.79 16.20 4.42
N GLY A 220 24.11 16.02 4.26
CA GLY A 220 25.16 16.83 4.89
C GLY A 220 25.85 17.86 4.00
N ILE A 221 25.45 18.04 2.74
CA ILE A 221 25.94 19.15 1.91
C ILE A 221 24.73 19.88 1.33
N ALA A 222 24.52 21.11 1.81
CA ALA A 222 23.49 22.05 1.36
C ALA A 222 22.16 21.37 0.98
N GLY A 223 21.63 20.53 1.87
CA GLY A 223 20.29 19.97 1.67
C GLY A 223 19.27 21.11 1.46
N PRO A 224 18.07 20.83 0.91
CA PRO A 224 17.03 21.83 0.68
C PRO A 224 16.81 22.70 1.91
N LYS A 225 16.89 22.11 3.10
CA LYS A 225 16.84 22.76 4.42
C LYS A 225 17.74 23.99 4.60
N ALA A 226 18.93 24.01 3.98
CA ALA A 226 19.85 25.14 4.11
C ALA A 226 19.35 26.39 3.39
N LEU A 227 18.53 26.21 2.34
CA LEU A 227 17.94 27.25 1.49
C LEU A 227 16.43 27.38 1.66
N GLU A 228 15.79 26.39 2.28
CA GLU A 228 14.34 26.26 2.44
C GLU A 228 13.72 27.51 3.03
N HIS A 229 14.37 28.15 4.00
CA HIS A 229 13.87 29.37 4.61
C HIS A 229 13.99 30.62 3.71
N LEU A 230 14.98 30.64 2.81
CA LEU A 230 15.28 31.76 1.91
C LEU A 230 14.30 31.83 0.74
N VAL A 231 13.89 30.67 0.21
CA VAL A 231 13.01 30.58 -0.97
C VAL A 231 11.52 30.59 -0.60
N ASP A 232 10.67 30.83 -1.59
CA ASP A 232 9.21 30.85 -1.40
C ASP A 232 8.61 29.44 -1.50
N THR A 233 9.12 28.66 -2.45
CA THR A 233 8.67 27.29 -2.71
C THR A 233 9.84 26.32 -2.73
N VAL A 234 9.68 25.15 -2.13
CA VAL A 234 10.62 24.02 -2.20
C VAL A 234 9.90 22.82 -2.77
N ALA A 235 10.30 22.40 -3.96
CA ALA A 235 9.84 21.19 -4.61
C ALA A 235 10.97 20.15 -4.66
N VAL A 236 10.66 18.91 -4.33
CA VAL A 236 11.61 17.79 -4.27
C VAL A 236 11.15 16.70 -5.23
N LEU A 237 12.02 16.35 -6.17
CA LEU A 237 11.85 15.23 -7.08
C LEU A 237 12.51 13.99 -6.48
N GLU A 238 11.67 13.02 -6.12
CA GLU A 238 12.04 11.76 -5.49
C GLU A 238 11.73 10.56 -6.39
N GLY A 239 12.43 9.46 -6.16
CA GLY A 239 12.18 8.19 -6.83
C GLY A 239 13.33 7.21 -6.63
N GLU A 240 13.03 5.92 -6.73
CA GLU A 240 14.05 4.88 -6.61
C GLU A 240 14.88 4.76 -7.89
N ARG A 241 16.18 4.45 -7.73
CA ARG A 241 17.07 4.18 -8.86
C ARG A 241 16.59 2.91 -9.59
N GLY A 242 16.21 3.06 -10.86
CA GLY A 242 15.64 1.97 -11.66
C GLY A 242 14.12 1.81 -11.52
N GLY A 243 13.47 2.56 -10.61
CA GLY A 243 12.01 2.62 -10.55
C GLY A 243 11.43 3.34 -11.78
N GLU A 244 10.22 2.95 -12.17
CA GLU A 244 9.52 3.53 -13.33
C GLU A 244 8.98 4.94 -13.03
N LEU A 245 8.65 5.22 -11.77
CA LEU A 245 8.01 6.47 -11.35
C LEU A 245 8.94 7.44 -10.62
N ARG A 246 8.61 8.72 -10.73
CA ARG A 246 9.19 9.87 -10.02
C ARG A 246 8.06 10.66 -9.38
N LEU A 247 8.23 11.01 -8.11
CA LEU A 247 7.29 11.83 -7.36
C LEU A 247 7.87 13.23 -7.21
N LEU A 248 7.14 14.24 -7.66
CA LEU A 248 7.43 15.63 -7.36
C LEU A 248 6.55 16.06 -6.20
N ARG A 249 7.14 16.45 -5.07
CA ARG A 249 6.43 16.91 -3.87
C ARG A 249 6.85 18.31 -3.51
N THR A 250 5.93 19.08 -2.97
CA THR A 250 6.27 20.40 -2.41
C THR A 250 6.48 20.29 -0.91
N GLU A 251 7.69 20.53 -0.40
CA GLU A 251 7.95 20.56 1.06
C GLU A 251 7.54 21.90 1.68
N LYS A 252 7.65 22.99 0.90
CA LYS A 252 7.27 24.33 1.31
C LYS A 252 6.62 25.05 0.13
N ASN A 253 5.48 25.70 0.35
CA ASN A 253 4.82 26.54 -0.64
C ASN A 253 4.16 27.71 0.09
N ARG A 254 4.72 28.93 -0.04
CA ARG A 254 4.10 30.12 0.56
C ARG A 254 2.78 30.50 -0.11
N PHE A 255 2.52 29.99 -1.32
CA PHE A 255 1.43 30.43 -2.20
C PHE A 255 0.47 29.30 -2.57
N GLY A 256 0.56 28.14 -1.91
CA GLY A 256 -0.23 26.97 -2.24
C GLY A 256 -0.09 25.85 -1.21
N PRO A 257 -0.68 24.68 -1.46
CA PRO A 257 -0.58 23.54 -0.56
C PRO A 257 0.84 22.95 -0.53
N THR A 258 1.22 22.36 0.61
CA THR A 258 2.48 21.63 0.84
C THR A 258 2.29 20.12 0.82
N ASP A 259 1.06 19.65 0.61
CA ASP A 259 0.69 18.24 0.63
C ASP A 259 0.25 17.78 -0.76
N GLU A 260 0.60 18.46 -1.84
CA GLU A 260 0.33 17.98 -3.19
C GLU A 260 1.51 17.20 -3.78
N VAL A 261 1.19 16.21 -4.60
CA VAL A 261 2.17 15.32 -5.24
C VAL A 261 1.83 15.14 -6.72
N GLY A 262 2.83 15.39 -7.56
CA GLY A 262 2.83 15.12 -8.98
C GLY A 262 3.54 13.80 -9.27
N VAL A 263 2.94 12.93 -10.07
CA VAL A 263 3.51 11.63 -10.43
C VAL A 263 3.94 11.64 -11.89
N PHE A 264 5.17 11.21 -12.15
CA PHE A 264 5.75 11.16 -13.49
C PHE A 264 6.38 9.79 -13.74
N ALA A 265 6.36 9.33 -14.99
CA ALA A 265 7.10 8.15 -15.44
C ALA A 265 8.27 8.58 -16.32
N MET A 266 9.44 7.99 -16.12
CA MET A 266 10.59 8.27 -16.98
C MET A 266 10.48 7.46 -18.27
N SER A 267 10.48 8.13 -19.43
CA SER A 267 10.49 7.53 -20.76
C SER A 267 11.67 8.06 -21.59
N GLY A 268 11.84 7.54 -22.81
CA GLY A 268 12.80 8.10 -23.77
C GLY A 268 12.49 9.55 -24.17
N GLU A 269 11.23 9.95 -24.08
CA GLU A 269 10.72 11.28 -24.42
C GLU A 269 10.75 12.26 -23.22
N GLY A 270 11.14 11.80 -22.03
CA GLY A 270 11.26 12.64 -20.83
C GLY A 270 10.44 12.14 -19.65
N LEU A 271 9.94 13.07 -18.82
CA LEU A 271 9.11 12.77 -17.67
C LEU A 271 7.62 12.91 -18.03
N ILE A 272 6.96 11.81 -18.32
CA ILE A 272 5.54 11.83 -18.72
C ILE A 272 4.66 11.90 -17.46
N PRO A 273 3.72 12.86 -17.35
CA PRO A 273 2.79 12.91 -16.21
C PRO A 273 1.88 11.68 -16.18
N VAL A 274 1.64 11.16 -14.98
CA VAL A 274 0.85 9.94 -14.74
C VAL A 274 -0.43 10.30 -13.99
N GLU A 275 -1.57 10.27 -14.69
CA GLU A 275 -2.87 10.57 -14.09
C GLU A 275 -3.35 9.45 -13.14
N ASN A 276 -3.08 8.19 -13.50
CA ASN A 276 -3.50 7.02 -12.72
C ASN A 276 -2.29 6.17 -12.27
N PRO A 277 -1.61 6.57 -11.18
CA PRO A 277 -0.47 5.81 -10.66
C PRO A 277 -0.84 4.40 -10.19
N SER A 278 -2.04 4.24 -9.61
CA SER A 278 -2.56 2.95 -9.16
C SER A 278 -2.61 1.90 -10.27
N ALA A 279 -2.90 2.30 -11.52
CA ALA A 279 -2.92 1.36 -12.64
C ALA A 279 -1.53 0.79 -12.92
N ILE A 280 -0.49 1.62 -12.88
CA ILE A 280 0.90 1.19 -13.10
C ILE A 280 1.33 0.21 -12.02
N PHE A 281 1.05 0.49 -10.74
CA PHE A 281 1.43 -0.40 -9.64
C PHE A 281 0.72 -1.76 -9.64
N LEU A 282 -0.48 -1.84 -10.22
CA LEU A 282 -1.24 -3.08 -10.31
C LEU A 282 -0.91 -3.89 -11.58
N THR A 283 -0.20 -3.30 -12.53
CA THR A 283 0.18 -3.97 -13.78
C THR A 283 1.28 -5.01 -13.49
N GLY A 284 1.11 -6.24 -14.01
CA GLY A 284 2.07 -7.33 -13.77
C GLY A 284 1.86 -8.12 -12.46
N ARG A 285 0.84 -7.78 -11.67
CA ARG A 285 0.48 -8.54 -10.46
C ARG A 285 0.09 -9.98 -10.80
N ARG A 286 0.73 -10.95 -10.13
CA ARG A 286 0.35 -12.36 -10.23
C ARG A 286 -0.87 -12.63 -9.35
N SER A 287 -1.98 -13.00 -9.99
CA SER A 287 -3.20 -13.44 -9.30
C SER A 287 -2.92 -14.60 -8.35
N GLY A 288 -3.49 -14.54 -7.14
CA GLY A 288 -3.44 -15.65 -6.18
C GLY A 288 -2.07 -15.95 -5.56
N ALA A 289 -1.11 -15.03 -5.58
CA ALA A 289 0.18 -15.22 -4.90
C ALA A 289 0.06 -15.02 -3.37
N PRO A 290 0.48 -15.99 -2.54
CA PRO A 290 0.62 -15.78 -1.10
C PRO A 290 1.61 -14.66 -0.78
N GLY A 291 1.31 -13.88 0.25
CA GLY A 291 2.16 -12.78 0.68
C GLY A 291 1.98 -11.48 -0.10
N SER A 292 1.04 -11.41 -1.05
CA SER A 292 0.71 -10.19 -1.82
C SER A 292 -0.61 -9.58 -1.31
N VAL A 293 -0.57 -8.28 -0.99
CA VAL A 293 -1.70 -7.53 -0.41
C VAL A 293 -1.80 -6.15 -1.01
N LEU A 294 -3.02 -5.67 -1.26
CA LEU A 294 -3.25 -4.29 -1.67
C LEU A 294 -3.55 -3.39 -0.47
N THR A 295 -3.04 -2.18 -0.51
CA THR A 295 -3.31 -1.13 0.47
C THR A 295 -3.55 0.20 -0.24
N ALA A 296 -4.30 1.09 0.40
CA ALA A 296 -4.47 2.46 -0.08
C ALA A 296 -3.62 3.37 0.79
N THR A 297 -2.57 3.95 0.22
CA THR A 297 -1.73 4.94 0.89
C THR A 297 -2.24 6.35 0.60
N MET A 298 -1.83 7.33 1.40
CA MET A 298 -1.95 8.73 1.08
C MET A 298 -0.56 9.30 0.85
N GLU A 299 -0.33 9.87 -0.32
CA GLU A 299 0.82 10.74 -0.53
C GLU A 299 0.33 12.16 -0.70
N GLY A 300 0.46 12.91 0.39
CA GLY A 300 -0.14 14.22 0.47
C GLY A 300 -1.67 14.14 0.46
N SER A 301 -2.33 14.83 -0.45
CA SER A 301 -3.79 14.87 -0.58
C SER A 301 -4.37 13.75 -1.44
N ARG A 302 -3.52 13.01 -2.18
CA ARG A 302 -3.90 11.94 -3.12
C ARG A 302 -3.81 10.57 -2.46
N SER A 303 -4.80 9.74 -2.76
CA SER A 303 -4.73 8.31 -2.47
C SER A 303 -4.39 7.54 -3.73
N PHE A 304 -3.56 6.51 -3.58
CA PHE A 304 -3.35 5.51 -4.61
C PHE A 304 -3.17 4.12 -3.99
N LEU A 305 -3.47 3.10 -4.78
CA LEU A 305 -3.30 1.71 -4.38
C LEU A 305 -1.87 1.26 -4.63
N LEU A 306 -1.34 0.54 -3.64
CA LEU A 306 -0.03 -0.09 -3.69
C LEU A 306 -0.14 -1.56 -3.34
N GLU A 307 0.78 -2.34 -3.90
CA GLU A 307 0.98 -3.73 -3.51
C GLU A 307 2.10 -3.83 -2.45
N VAL A 308 1.79 -4.51 -1.36
CA VAL A 308 2.74 -4.93 -0.33
C VAL A 308 2.98 -6.41 -0.51
N GLN A 309 4.24 -6.76 -0.74
CA GLN A 309 4.71 -8.14 -0.85
C GLN A 309 5.51 -8.53 0.37
N SER A 310 5.35 -9.79 0.79
CA SER A 310 6.16 -10.35 1.85
C SER A 310 6.52 -11.81 1.60
N LEU A 311 7.70 -12.18 2.06
CA LEU A 311 8.21 -13.54 2.04
C LEU A 311 8.65 -13.90 3.46
N ALA A 312 7.92 -14.82 4.08
CA ALA A 312 8.28 -15.43 5.36
C ALA A 312 8.81 -16.85 5.10
N ALA A 313 10.11 -17.07 5.32
CA ALA A 313 10.77 -18.35 5.09
C ALA A 313 11.48 -18.83 6.37
N ALA A 314 11.59 -20.14 6.57
CA ALA A 314 12.34 -20.67 7.72
C ALA A 314 13.81 -20.23 7.64
N THR A 315 14.34 -19.68 8.73
CA THR A 315 15.73 -19.21 8.77
C THR A 315 16.70 -20.39 8.70
N LYS A 316 17.81 -20.20 7.98
CA LYS A 316 18.93 -21.15 7.93
C LYS A 316 20.15 -20.68 8.74
N PHE A 317 20.06 -19.49 9.33
CA PHE A 317 21.12 -18.85 10.09
C PHE A 317 20.84 -18.91 11.60
N GLY A 318 21.83 -18.55 12.42
CA GLY A 318 21.66 -18.45 13.87
C GLY A 318 20.72 -17.33 14.34
N TYR A 319 20.35 -16.39 13.46
CA TYR A 319 19.40 -15.31 13.72
C TYR A 319 18.50 -15.05 12.49
N PRO A 320 17.21 -14.72 12.69
CA PRO A 320 16.30 -14.42 11.60
C PRO A 320 16.62 -13.07 10.96
N LYS A 321 16.62 -13.02 9.62
CA LYS A 321 16.77 -11.78 8.85
C LYS A 321 15.44 -11.04 8.76
N ARG A 322 15.48 -9.72 8.92
CA ARG A 322 14.32 -8.82 8.78
C ARG A 322 14.71 -7.73 7.80
N THR A 323 14.06 -7.69 6.66
CA THR A 323 14.40 -6.75 5.58
C THR A 323 13.14 -6.08 5.08
N ALA A 324 13.17 -4.75 5.02
CA ALA A 324 12.08 -3.93 4.55
C ALA A 324 12.57 -3.03 3.41
N VAL A 325 11.87 -3.06 2.28
CA VAL A 325 12.05 -2.16 1.14
C VAL A 325 10.76 -1.35 0.97
N GLY A 326 10.90 -0.02 0.88
CA GLY A 326 9.76 0.89 0.72
C GLY A 326 8.96 1.21 2.00
N CYS A 327 9.37 0.68 3.16
CA CYS A 327 8.81 1.04 4.48
C CYS A 327 9.89 1.05 5.57
N ASP A 328 9.58 1.54 6.77
CA ASP A 328 10.51 1.65 7.89
C ASP A 328 10.86 0.26 8.49
N PRO A 329 12.15 -0.15 8.48
CA PRO A 329 12.58 -1.42 9.10
C PRO A 329 12.25 -1.53 10.59
N ARG A 330 12.33 -0.43 11.36
CA ARG A 330 12.01 -0.46 12.80
C ARG A 330 10.53 -0.71 13.04
N ARG A 331 9.68 -0.17 12.17
CA ARG A 331 8.24 -0.40 12.19
C ARG A 331 7.92 -1.85 11.86
N LEU A 332 8.60 -2.46 10.90
CA LEU A 332 8.47 -3.90 10.61
C LEU A 332 8.80 -4.76 11.83
N GLU A 333 9.90 -4.48 12.54
CA GLU A 333 10.28 -5.22 13.75
C GLU A 333 9.21 -5.15 14.85
N MET A 334 8.66 -3.96 15.07
CA MET A 334 7.56 -3.74 16.01
C MET A 334 6.31 -4.57 15.62
N LEU A 335 5.91 -4.51 14.35
CA LEU A 335 4.72 -5.24 13.87
C LEU A 335 4.91 -6.77 13.97
N LEU A 336 6.13 -7.28 13.76
CA LEU A 336 6.46 -8.68 13.98
C LEU A 336 6.30 -9.08 15.45
N ALA A 337 6.69 -8.23 16.40
CA ALA A 337 6.49 -8.49 17.82
C ALA A 337 4.99 -8.54 18.21
N VAL A 338 4.19 -7.61 17.66
CA VAL A 338 2.73 -7.59 17.85
C VAL A 338 2.10 -8.86 17.25
N LEU A 339 2.48 -9.24 16.03
CA LEU A 339 2.02 -10.45 15.37
C LEU A 339 2.34 -11.69 16.20
N SER A 340 3.59 -11.85 16.67
CA SER A 340 4.00 -12.99 17.50
C SER A 340 3.19 -13.09 18.79
N ARG A 341 2.93 -11.95 19.46
CA ARG A 341 2.20 -11.89 20.73
C ARG A 341 0.71 -12.23 20.57
N PHE A 342 0.03 -11.62 19.60
CA PHE A 342 -1.43 -11.65 19.54
C PHE A 342 -2.01 -12.68 18.56
N MET A 343 -1.24 -13.11 17.56
CA MET A 343 -1.68 -14.13 16.60
C MET A 343 -1.14 -15.53 16.92
N LYS A 344 -0.29 -15.65 17.95
CA LYS A 344 0.37 -16.91 18.35
C LYS A 344 1.15 -17.57 17.20
N THR A 345 1.63 -16.76 16.26
CA THR A 345 2.46 -17.21 15.13
C THR A 345 3.92 -16.96 15.48
N THR A 346 4.72 -18.02 15.63
CA THR A 346 6.14 -17.89 15.93
C THR A 346 6.91 -17.37 14.72
N MET A 347 7.46 -16.16 14.82
CA MET A 347 8.30 -15.54 13.78
C MET A 347 9.80 -15.56 14.10
N ASP A 348 10.19 -16.02 15.30
CA ASP A 348 11.59 -15.98 15.77
C ASP A 348 12.52 -16.89 14.95
N SER A 349 11.96 -17.90 14.29
CA SER A 349 12.68 -18.84 13.43
C SER A 349 12.48 -18.57 11.93
N HIS A 350 11.96 -17.39 11.57
CA HIS A 350 11.64 -17.08 10.18
C HIS A 350 12.32 -15.79 9.73
N ASP A 351 12.98 -15.87 8.56
CA ASP A 351 13.41 -14.71 7.82
C ASP A 351 12.17 -14.03 7.20
N VAL A 352 12.07 -12.72 7.33
CA VAL A 352 10.97 -11.91 6.81
C VAL A 352 11.51 -10.83 5.90
N TYR A 353 11.10 -10.90 4.64
CA TYR A 353 11.37 -9.89 3.62
C TYR A 353 10.07 -9.21 3.26
N VAL A 354 10.06 -7.89 3.24
CA VAL A 354 8.93 -7.07 2.84
C VAL A 354 9.37 -6.12 1.73
N ASN A 355 8.51 -5.97 0.72
CA ASN A 355 8.70 -5.04 -0.37
C ASN A 355 7.40 -4.29 -0.67
N VAL A 356 7.44 -2.96 -0.67
CA VAL A 356 6.37 -2.13 -1.22
C VAL A 356 6.64 -1.95 -2.71
N VAL A 357 5.78 -2.54 -3.53
CA VAL A 357 5.93 -2.53 -5.00
C VAL A 357 5.75 -1.11 -5.53
N GLY A 358 6.54 -0.77 -6.55
CA GLY A 358 6.52 0.56 -7.17
C GLY A 358 7.67 1.46 -6.75
N GLY A 359 8.57 0.98 -5.88
CA GLY A 359 9.77 1.71 -5.45
C GLY A 359 9.50 2.96 -4.62
N LEU A 360 8.28 3.07 -4.09
CA LEU A 360 7.88 4.18 -3.23
C LEU A 360 8.28 3.92 -1.78
N LYS A 361 8.78 4.97 -1.11
CA LYS A 361 9.05 4.95 0.32
C LYS A 361 7.86 5.51 1.07
N ILE A 362 7.01 4.63 1.59
CA ILE A 362 5.79 5.01 2.30
C ILE A 362 6.10 5.23 3.77
N ARG A 363 5.76 6.43 4.27
CA ARG A 363 5.97 6.84 5.66
C ARG A 363 4.65 7.08 6.37
N GLU A 364 3.79 6.06 6.38
CA GLU A 364 2.45 6.16 6.96
C GLU A 364 2.10 4.96 7.84
N THR A 365 1.24 5.17 8.84
CA THR A 365 0.80 4.12 9.77
C THR A 365 -0.32 3.24 9.22
N ALA A 366 -1.07 3.70 8.20
CA ALA A 366 -2.13 2.92 7.56
C ALA A 366 -1.65 1.63 6.89
N LEU A 367 -0.35 1.54 6.61
CA LEU A 367 0.30 0.40 5.99
C LEU A 367 0.38 -0.82 6.94
N ASP A 368 0.28 -0.61 8.26
CA ASP A 368 0.51 -1.65 9.26
C ASP A 368 -0.35 -2.89 9.07
N LEU A 369 -1.65 -2.71 8.86
CA LEU A 369 -2.58 -3.81 8.69
C LEU A 369 -2.26 -4.61 7.42
N ALA A 370 -1.84 -3.94 6.34
CA ALA A 370 -1.46 -4.59 5.09
C ALA A 370 -0.13 -5.36 5.22
N LEU A 371 0.84 -4.83 5.97
CA LEU A 371 2.10 -5.50 6.30
C LEU A 371 1.86 -6.77 7.11
N ILE A 372 1.05 -6.70 8.16
CA ILE A 372 0.71 -7.88 8.96
C ILE A 372 -0.03 -8.91 8.09
N ALA A 373 -1.03 -8.47 7.32
CA ALA A 373 -1.80 -9.36 6.46
C ALA A 373 -0.94 -10.07 5.40
N SER A 374 0.00 -9.35 4.79
CA SER A 374 0.92 -9.94 3.81
C SER A 374 1.79 -11.00 4.47
N ILE A 375 2.42 -10.69 5.62
CA ILE A 375 3.29 -11.63 6.33
C ILE A 375 2.52 -12.89 6.73
N VAL A 376 1.28 -12.73 7.20
CA VAL A 376 0.40 -13.85 7.57
C VAL A 376 0.03 -14.70 6.36
N SER A 377 -0.32 -14.07 5.25
CA SER A 377 -0.61 -14.74 3.98
C SER A 377 0.60 -15.56 3.50
N SER A 378 1.80 -14.97 3.57
CA SER A 378 3.06 -15.61 3.21
C SER A 378 3.36 -16.81 4.12
N ARG A 379 3.25 -16.62 5.44
CA ARG A 379 3.53 -17.64 6.45
C ARG A 379 2.59 -18.84 6.38
N LEU A 380 1.32 -18.61 6.08
CA LEU A 380 0.29 -19.64 5.93
C LEU A 380 0.26 -20.27 4.53
N GLY A 381 0.97 -19.69 3.55
CA GLY A 381 0.90 -20.10 2.16
C GLY A 381 -0.50 -19.92 1.54
N LYS A 382 -1.32 -19.02 2.09
CA LYS A 382 -2.71 -18.80 1.65
C LYS A 382 -2.84 -17.41 1.01
N PRO A 383 -3.24 -17.30 -0.26
CA PRO A 383 -3.41 -16.00 -0.90
C PRO A 383 -4.61 -15.24 -0.33
N ILE A 384 -4.52 -13.92 -0.34
CA ILE A 384 -5.64 -13.04 0.05
C ILE A 384 -6.60 -12.91 -1.13
N PRO A 385 -7.93 -12.89 -0.89
CA PRO A 385 -8.92 -12.75 -1.96
C PRO A 385 -8.67 -11.52 -2.83
N GLU A 386 -8.85 -11.67 -4.14
CA GLU A 386 -8.61 -10.59 -5.08
C GLU A 386 -9.52 -9.39 -4.88
N GLY A 387 -8.99 -8.21 -5.15
CA GLY A 387 -9.71 -6.95 -4.95
C GLY A 387 -9.94 -6.62 -3.48
N THR A 388 -9.14 -7.18 -2.56
CA THR A 388 -9.16 -6.85 -1.13
C THR A 388 -8.09 -5.81 -0.83
N VAL A 389 -8.51 -4.66 -0.29
CA VAL A 389 -7.62 -3.59 0.18
C VAL A 389 -7.62 -3.56 1.71
N LEU A 390 -6.45 -3.47 2.32
CA LEU A 390 -6.30 -3.37 3.78
C LEU A 390 -5.72 -2.02 4.18
N VAL A 391 -6.37 -1.36 5.14
CA VAL A 391 -5.98 -0.05 5.65
C VAL A 391 -6.24 0.00 7.15
N GLY A 392 -5.20 0.29 7.93
CA GLY A 392 -5.34 0.47 9.36
C GLY A 392 -4.00 0.54 10.07
N GLU A 393 -3.96 1.35 11.12
CA GLU A 393 -2.82 1.40 12.03
C GLU A 393 -2.97 0.31 13.09
N VAL A 394 -1.84 -0.28 13.49
CA VAL A 394 -1.83 -1.34 14.51
C VAL A 394 -1.10 -0.85 15.75
N GLY A 395 -1.82 -0.81 16.87
CA GLY A 395 -1.24 -0.48 18.16
C GLY A 395 -0.46 -1.64 18.78
N LEU A 396 0.41 -1.30 19.73
CA LEU A 396 1.21 -2.27 20.48
C LEU A 396 0.36 -3.24 21.33
N THR A 397 -0.91 -2.89 21.60
CA THR A 397 -1.84 -3.78 22.30
C THR A 397 -2.64 -4.68 21.35
N GLY A 398 -2.35 -4.63 20.05
CA GLY A 398 -2.97 -5.45 19.02
C GLY A 398 -4.29 -4.87 18.48
N GLU A 399 -4.70 -3.69 18.92
CA GLU A 399 -5.88 -3.00 18.42
C GLU A 399 -5.64 -2.40 17.03
N VAL A 400 -6.68 -2.42 16.18
CA VAL A 400 -6.64 -1.79 14.85
C VAL A 400 -7.32 -0.42 14.92
N ARG A 401 -6.55 0.64 14.68
CA ARG A 401 -6.94 2.04 14.85
C ARG A 401 -7.33 2.69 13.52
N SER A 402 -8.11 3.76 13.60
CA SER A 402 -8.50 4.58 12.46
C SER A 402 -7.34 5.40 11.92
N VAL A 403 -7.31 5.60 10.61
CA VAL A 403 -6.32 6.43 9.93
C VAL A 403 -6.98 7.59 9.20
N ALA A 404 -6.18 8.60 8.84
CA ALA A 404 -6.67 9.79 8.18
C ALA A 404 -7.17 9.51 6.75
N HIS A 405 -8.08 10.37 6.28
CA HIS A 405 -8.59 10.41 4.90
C HIS A 405 -9.21 9.10 4.37
N MET A 406 -9.90 8.34 5.23
CA MET A 406 -10.54 7.08 4.84
C MET A 406 -11.49 7.19 3.65
N GLU A 407 -12.23 8.29 3.52
CA GLU A 407 -13.13 8.52 2.38
C GLU A 407 -12.38 8.58 1.05
N LYS A 408 -11.23 9.28 1.01
CA LYS A 408 -10.39 9.38 -0.20
C LYS A 408 -9.82 8.01 -0.57
N ARG A 409 -9.34 7.24 0.42
CA ARG A 409 -8.83 5.87 0.23
C ARG A 409 -9.91 4.93 -0.31
N LEU A 410 -11.12 5.03 0.23
CA LEU A 410 -12.26 4.22 -0.20
C LEU A 410 -12.71 4.56 -1.62
N LYS A 411 -12.78 5.85 -1.97
CA LYS A 411 -13.05 6.31 -3.34
C LYS A 411 -12.01 5.82 -4.32
N GLU A 412 -10.73 5.82 -3.94
CA GLU A 412 -9.66 5.30 -4.79
C GLU A 412 -9.76 3.78 -4.98
N ALA A 413 -10.02 3.03 -3.90
CA ALA A 413 -10.27 1.59 -3.99
C ALA A 413 -11.45 1.29 -4.92
N GLN A 414 -12.54 2.08 -4.83
CA GLN A 414 -13.69 1.97 -5.72
C GLN A 414 -13.34 2.29 -7.18
N ARG A 415 -12.61 3.39 -7.43
CA ARG A 415 -12.15 3.81 -8.77
C ARG A 415 -11.32 2.73 -9.44
N MET A 416 -10.51 2.01 -8.67
CA MET A 416 -9.68 0.90 -9.14
C MET A 416 -10.40 -0.45 -9.18
N GLY A 417 -11.72 -0.49 -8.95
CA GLY A 417 -12.53 -1.71 -9.08
C GLY A 417 -12.34 -2.73 -7.96
N MET A 418 -11.88 -2.30 -6.78
CA MET A 418 -11.70 -3.19 -5.64
C MET A 418 -13.05 -3.62 -5.07
N LYS A 419 -13.18 -4.90 -4.71
CA LYS A 419 -14.45 -5.49 -4.27
C LYS A 419 -14.65 -5.35 -2.77
N ARG A 420 -13.56 -5.28 -2.00
CA ARG A 420 -13.58 -5.39 -0.54
C ARG A 420 -12.52 -4.50 0.10
N MET A 421 -12.85 -3.89 1.23
CA MET A 421 -11.92 -3.09 2.01
C MET A 421 -12.00 -3.49 3.49
N ILE A 422 -10.87 -3.91 4.06
CA ILE A 422 -10.74 -4.26 5.48
C ILE A 422 -10.17 -3.06 6.21
N ILE A 423 -10.93 -2.56 7.19
CA ILE A 423 -10.64 -1.33 7.92
C ILE A 423 -10.94 -1.50 9.41
N THR A 424 -10.50 -0.55 10.24
CA THR A 424 -10.87 -0.56 11.67
C THR A 424 -12.39 -0.55 11.88
N ALA A 425 -12.87 -1.26 12.90
CA ALA A 425 -14.27 -1.23 13.29
C ALA A 425 -14.77 0.18 13.62
N SER A 426 -13.92 1.05 14.16
CA SER A 426 -14.27 2.43 14.55
C SER A 426 -14.64 3.33 13.35
N SER A 427 -13.99 3.14 12.19
CA SER A 427 -14.23 3.92 10.97
C SER A 427 -15.47 3.49 10.18
N THR A 428 -16.12 2.39 10.55
CA THR A 428 -17.30 1.89 9.80
C THR A 428 -18.55 2.76 9.98
N LYS A 429 -18.66 3.51 11.07
CA LYS A 429 -19.84 4.34 11.36
C LYS A 429 -19.96 5.55 10.42
N SER A 430 -18.84 6.12 9.99
CA SER A 430 -18.79 7.28 9.07
C SER A 430 -18.87 6.90 7.59
N LEU A 431 -18.57 5.65 7.22
CA LEU A 431 -18.40 5.22 5.83
C LEU A 431 -19.55 4.32 5.32
N LYS A 432 -20.77 4.48 5.85
CA LYS A 432 -21.90 3.61 5.48
C LYS A 432 -22.24 3.72 3.99
N ASN A 433 -22.23 2.58 3.30
CA ASN A 433 -22.74 2.34 1.95
C ASN A 433 -22.06 3.11 0.80
N VAL A 434 -20.80 2.81 0.52
CA VAL A 434 -20.22 3.11 -0.80
C VAL A 434 -20.58 1.98 -1.78
N PRO A 435 -21.23 2.29 -2.92
CA PRO A 435 -21.63 1.26 -3.88
C PRO A 435 -20.42 0.53 -4.45
N GLY A 436 -20.48 -0.80 -4.51
CA GLY A 436 -19.48 -1.64 -5.18
C GLY A 436 -18.29 -2.11 -4.33
N VAL A 437 -18.09 -1.57 -3.11
CA VAL A 437 -17.03 -2.01 -2.19
C VAL A 437 -17.60 -2.51 -0.87
N LYS A 438 -17.39 -3.79 -0.54
CA LYS A 438 -17.80 -4.36 0.75
C LYS A 438 -16.80 -3.96 1.84
N ILE A 439 -17.26 -3.16 2.80
CA ILE A 439 -16.47 -2.75 3.97
C ILE A 439 -16.52 -3.84 5.05
N ILE A 440 -15.35 -4.18 5.61
CA ILE A 440 -15.23 -5.25 6.60
C ILE A 440 -14.47 -4.72 7.83
N PRO A 441 -15.12 -4.66 9.00
CA PRO A 441 -14.49 -4.17 10.21
C PRO A 441 -13.54 -5.20 10.82
N VAL A 442 -12.40 -4.73 11.31
CA VAL A 442 -11.49 -5.46 12.21
C VAL A 442 -11.19 -4.57 13.41
N GLY A 443 -11.44 -5.06 14.61
CA GLY A 443 -11.08 -4.34 15.85
C GLY A 443 -9.71 -4.73 16.41
N PHE A 444 -9.28 -5.97 16.13
CA PHE A 444 -8.12 -6.58 16.75
C PHE A 444 -7.35 -7.45 15.76
N VAL A 445 -6.03 -7.37 15.79
CA VAL A 445 -5.15 -8.09 14.84
C VAL A 445 -5.30 -9.60 14.96
N GLY A 446 -5.57 -10.14 16.16
CA GLY A 446 -5.78 -11.58 16.36
C GLY A 446 -6.93 -12.18 15.52
N ASP A 447 -7.92 -11.37 15.15
CA ASP A 447 -9.05 -11.81 14.32
C ASP A 447 -8.77 -11.67 12.81
N LEU A 448 -7.66 -11.05 12.43
CA LEU A 448 -7.33 -10.75 11.03
C LEU A 448 -7.29 -12.01 10.17
N SER A 449 -6.73 -13.12 10.69
CA SER A 449 -6.67 -14.39 9.96
C SER A 449 -8.06 -14.92 9.59
N LYS A 450 -9.02 -14.83 10.52
CA LYS A 450 -10.42 -15.21 10.26
C LYS A 450 -10.99 -14.30 9.18
N VAL A 451 -10.89 -12.98 9.36
CA VAL A 451 -11.46 -12.01 8.41
C VAL A 451 -10.89 -12.13 6.99
N LEU A 452 -9.59 -12.41 6.86
CA LEU A 452 -8.92 -12.60 5.58
C LEU A 452 -9.39 -13.86 4.84
N PHE A 453 -9.56 -14.98 5.55
CA PHE A 453 -9.75 -16.30 4.95
C PHE A 453 -11.16 -16.91 5.11
N GLU A 454 -12.01 -16.39 6.00
CA GLU A 454 -13.42 -16.83 6.16
C GLU A 454 -14.26 -16.63 4.89
N THR A 455 -13.75 -15.87 3.92
CA THR A 455 -14.41 -15.69 2.62
C THR A 455 -13.84 -16.57 1.51
N LEU A 456 -12.70 -17.22 1.73
CA LEU A 456 -12.20 -18.30 0.88
C LEU A 456 -12.82 -19.65 1.27
N GLU A 457 -13.22 -19.81 2.53
CA GLU A 457 -13.98 -20.98 3.00
C GLU A 457 -15.42 -21.01 2.43
N ASN A 458 -15.95 -19.87 1.98
CA ASN A 458 -17.25 -19.81 1.29
C ASN A 458 -17.20 -20.17 -0.21
N HIS A 459 -16.04 -20.58 -0.76
CA HIS A 459 -15.97 -21.33 -2.04
C HIS A 459 -15.38 -22.74 -1.85
N GLY A 460 -15.37 -23.22 -0.61
CA GLY A 460 -15.01 -24.59 -0.26
C GLY A 460 -15.28 -24.82 1.22
N TYR A 461 -16.47 -25.34 1.52
CA TYR A 461 -17.02 -25.68 2.84
C TYR A 461 -17.50 -24.50 3.70
N SER A 462 -18.77 -24.14 3.51
CA SER A 462 -19.53 -23.37 4.49
C SER A 462 -20.44 -24.31 5.29
N GLY A 463 -20.38 -24.25 6.63
CA GLY A 463 -21.51 -24.66 7.46
C GLY A 463 -21.28 -25.63 8.61
N VAL A 464 -20.05 -26.04 8.96
CA VAL A 464 -19.87 -26.93 10.12
C VAL A 464 -18.63 -26.56 10.92
N SER A 465 -18.78 -26.35 12.23
CA SER A 465 -17.61 -26.27 13.10
C SER A 465 -16.81 -27.56 12.88
N LYS A 466 -15.50 -27.44 12.62
CA LYS A 466 -14.62 -28.59 12.31
C LYS A 466 -14.71 -29.70 13.36
N ARG A 467 -15.14 -29.39 14.58
CA ARG A 467 -15.48 -30.34 15.64
C ARG A 467 -16.81 -31.07 15.42
N GLN A 468 -17.89 -30.36 15.08
CA GLN A 468 -19.19 -30.98 14.80
C GLN A 468 -19.15 -31.85 13.53
N PHE A 469 -18.48 -31.43 12.45
CA PHE A 469 -18.42 -32.23 11.21
C PHE A 469 -17.65 -33.53 11.39
N VAL A 470 -16.52 -33.47 12.11
CA VAL A 470 -15.72 -34.64 12.44
C VAL A 470 -16.46 -35.53 13.45
N GLN A 471 -17.34 -34.99 14.28
CA GLN A 471 -18.19 -35.74 15.20
C GLN A 471 -19.35 -36.45 14.47
N TYR A 472 -19.95 -35.81 13.45
CA TYR A 472 -20.94 -36.40 12.54
C TYR A 472 -20.34 -37.49 11.62
N LEU A 473 -19.16 -37.24 11.03
CA LEU A 473 -18.44 -38.24 10.22
C LEU A 473 -17.92 -39.42 11.04
N ARG A 474 -17.70 -39.26 12.36
CA ARG A 474 -17.34 -40.36 13.26
C ARG A 474 -18.53 -41.20 13.71
N THR A 475 -19.76 -40.69 13.61
CA THR A 475 -21.00 -41.42 13.93
C THR A 475 -21.60 -42.16 12.73
N PHE A 476 -21.26 -41.73 11.50
CA PHE A 476 -21.67 -42.39 10.26
C PHE A 476 -21.26 -43.88 10.15
N PRO A 477 -20.04 -44.30 10.57
CA PRO A 477 -19.65 -45.71 10.62
C PRO A 477 -20.43 -46.53 11.66
N PHE A 478 -20.91 -45.89 12.73
CA PHE A 478 -21.73 -46.55 13.73
C PHE A 478 -23.11 -46.85 13.14
N LEU A 479 -23.77 -45.87 12.50
CA LEU A 479 -25.07 -46.04 11.85
C LEU A 479 -25.05 -47.14 10.78
N MET A 480 -24.02 -47.17 9.94
CA MET A 480 -23.86 -48.19 8.89
C MET A 480 -23.53 -49.58 9.47
N ARG A 481 -22.80 -49.65 10.58
CA ARG A 481 -22.58 -50.91 11.32
C ARG A 481 -23.85 -51.41 12.00
N THR A 482 -24.68 -50.52 12.53
CA THR A 482 -25.98 -50.89 13.14
C THR A 482 -26.93 -51.41 12.07
N LEU A 483 -26.98 -50.77 10.90
CA LEU A 483 -27.75 -51.22 9.74
C LEU A 483 -27.25 -52.57 9.21
N SER A 484 -25.92 -52.75 9.08
CA SER A 484 -25.31 -54.02 8.68
C SER A 484 -25.59 -55.14 9.70
N LEU A 485 -25.45 -54.87 11.00
CA LEU A 485 -25.74 -55.82 12.06
C LEU A 485 -27.22 -56.21 12.07
N PHE A 486 -28.11 -55.25 11.87
CA PHE A 486 -29.55 -55.47 11.84
C PHE A 486 -30.01 -56.27 10.60
N CYS A 487 -29.44 -55.97 9.42
CA CYS A 487 -29.64 -56.78 8.22
C CYS A 487 -29.07 -58.20 8.36
N THR A 488 -27.97 -58.36 9.11
CA THR A 488 -27.40 -59.67 9.43
C THR A 488 -28.29 -60.45 10.40
N ILE A 489 -28.92 -59.76 11.37
CA ILE A 489 -29.91 -60.36 12.26
C ILE A 489 -31.16 -60.79 11.47
N LEU A 490 -31.62 -59.99 10.50
CA LEU A 490 -32.71 -60.38 9.60
C LEU A 490 -32.36 -61.60 8.73
N LEU A 491 -31.14 -61.70 8.21
CA LEU A 491 -30.63 -62.89 7.50
C LEU A 491 -30.53 -64.13 8.40
N LEU A 492 -30.13 -63.95 9.66
CA LEU A 492 -30.07 -65.04 10.65
C LEU A 492 -31.48 -65.51 11.05
N LEU A 493 -32.45 -64.60 11.06
CA LEU A 493 -33.85 -64.92 11.30
C LEU A 493 -34.50 -65.64 10.10
N THR A 494 -34.10 -65.34 8.85
CA THR A 494 -34.60 -66.05 7.65
C THR A 494 -33.94 -67.42 7.44
N SER A 495 -32.68 -67.59 7.82
CA SER A 495 -31.95 -68.86 7.70
C SER A 495 -32.35 -69.93 8.73
N CYS A 496 -33.29 -69.63 9.64
CA CYS A 496 -33.85 -70.55 10.62
C CYS A 496 -35.35 -70.86 10.40
N SER A 497 -35.78 -71.16 9.17
CA SER A 497 -36.90 -72.10 8.93
C SER A 497 -37.05 -72.36 7.45
N SER A 498 -36.94 -73.63 7.05
CA SER A 498 -37.29 -74.13 5.73
C SER A 498 -38.78 -73.91 5.43
N VAL A 499 -39.08 -73.13 4.39
CA VAL A 499 -40.11 -73.33 3.34
C VAL A 499 -40.52 -71.98 2.72
N SER A 500 -40.01 -71.73 1.50
CA SER A 500 -40.47 -70.88 0.37
C SER A 500 -41.36 -69.66 0.71
N PRO A 501 -40.80 -68.43 0.70
CA PRO A 501 -40.43 -67.69 -0.52
C PRO A 501 -38.97 -67.23 -0.45
N GLU A 502 -38.08 -68.21 -0.39
CA GLU A 502 -36.70 -68.03 0.08
C GLU A 502 -35.73 -67.52 -1.00
N GLU A 503 -35.96 -67.74 -2.30
CA GLU A 503 -35.00 -67.25 -3.32
C GLU A 503 -35.11 -65.76 -3.63
N GLN A 504 -36.31 -65.16 -3.57
CA GLN A 504 -36.46 -63.73 -3.87
C GLN A 504 -36.09 -62.85 -2.67
N PHE A 505 -36.48 -63.21 -1.45
CA PHE A 505 -36.22 -62.39 -0.28
C PHE A 505 -34.73 -62.42 0.13
N GLU A 506 -34.07 -63.59 0.10
CA GLU A 506 -32.63 -63.67 0.36
C GLU A 506 -31.79 -63.00 -0.74
N ALA A 507 -32.17 -63.15 -2.02
CA ALA A 507 -31.49 -62.45 -3.11
C ALA A 507 -31.69 -60.93 -3.04
N TYR A 508 -32.86 -60.45 -2.60
CA TYR A 508 -33.11 -59.02 -2.41
C TYR A 508 -32.32 -58.45 -1.22
N LEU A 509 -32.32 -59.15 -0.08
CA LEU A 509 -31.56 -58.72 1.11
C LEU A 509 -30.06 -58.74 0.87
N ALA A 510 -29.53 -59.79 0.22
CA ALA A 510 -28.12 -59.88 -0.15
C ALA A 510 -27.71 -58.75 -1.11
N LYS A 511 -28.60 -58.35 -2.03
CA LYS A 511 -28.38 -57.24 -2.94
C LYS A 511 -28.36 -55.90 -2.19
N VAL A 512 -29.26 -55.68 -1.23
CA VAL A 512 -29.26 -54.47 -0.37
C VAL A 512 -27.99 -54.39 0.48
N ILE A 513 -27.55 -55.51 1.07
CA ILE A 513 -26.35 -55.56 1.93
C ILE A 513 -25.09 -55.34 1.11
N CYS A 514 -24.90 -56.04 -0.02
CA CYS A 514 -23.75 -55.82 -0.89
C CYS A 514 -23.70 -54.39 -1.45
N THR A 515 -24.87 -53.79 -1.71
CA THR A 515 -24.96 -52.42 -2.23
C THR A 515 -24.64 -51.39 -1.15
N ALA A 516 -25.15 -51.56 0.06
CA ALA A 516 -24.88 -50.67 1.20
C ALA A 516 -23.43 -50.79 1.70
N GLU A 517 -22.88 -52.01 1.75
CA GLU A 517 -21.50 -52.26 2.16
C GLU A 517 -20.50 -51.85 1.08
N GLY A 518 -20.85 -52.01 -0.20
CA GLY A 518 -20.10 -51.51 -1.35
C GLY A 518 -20.06 -49.99 -1.41
N ALA A 519 -21.19 -49.32 -1.15
CA ALA A 519 -21.25 -47.86 -1.05
C ALA A 519 -20.40 -47.34 0.13
N TYR A 520 -20.48 -48.00 1.28
CA TYR A 520 -19.65 -47.68 2.44
C TYR A 520 -18.16 -47.83 2.15
N LYS A 521 -17.74 -48.97 1.58
CA LYS A 521 -16.33 -49.21 1.22
C LYS A 521 -15.86 -48.25 0.12
N ALA A 522 -16.71 -47.87 -0.83
CA ALA A 522 -16.36 -46.89 -1.86
C ALA A 522 -16.20 -45.47 -1.29
N ILE A 523 -17.06 -45.06 -0.34
CA ILE A 523 -16.95 -43.75 0.32
C ILE A 523 -15.72 -43.70 1.24
N ASP A 524 -15.46 -44.78 1.99
CA ASP A 524 -14.31 -44.89 2.90
C ASP A 524 -12.97 -45.02 2.14
N ALA A 525 -12.94 -45.74 1.01
CA ALA A 525 -11.72 -45.96 0.22
C ALA A 525 -11.40 -44.84 -0.78
N ALA A 526 -12.39 -44.12 -1.33
CA ALA A 526 -12.16 -43.21 -2.46
C ALA A 526 -12.40 -41.71 -2.19
N ARG A 527 -12.68 -41.27 -0.95
CA ARG A 527 -12.96 -39.84 -0.64
C ARG A 527 -13.94 -39.22 -1.65
N ILE A 528 -14.95 -39.99 -2.05
CA ILE A 528 -15.92 -39.59 -3.08
C ILE A 528 -16.74 -38.42 -2.53
N ASP A 529 -16.98 -37.42 -3.37
CA ASP A 529 -17.87 -36.32 -3.07
C ASP A 529 -19.27 -36.86 -2.68
N PRO A 530 -19.77 -36.58 -1.46
CA PRO A 530 -21.08 -37.01 -1.00
C PRO A 530 -22.22 -36.57 -1.93
N SER A 531 -22.01 -35.52 -2.72
CA SER A 531 -22.99 -35.00 -3.69
C SER A 531 -22.95 -35.70 -5.06
N SER A 532 -22.11 -36.73 -5.25
CA SER A 532 -22.00 -37.43 -6.53
C SER A 532 -23.29 -38.17 -6.91
N GLY A 533 -23.64 -38.14 -8.20
CA GLY A 533 -24.87 -38.77 -8.72
C GLY A 533 -25.00 -40.26 -8.39
N THR A 534 -23.87 -40.96 -8.25
CA THR A 534 -23.84 -42.38 -7.86
C THR A 534 -24.32 -42.59 -6.42
N VAL A 535 -23.93 -41.73 -5.47
CA VAL A 535 -24.37 -41.82 -4.07
C VAL A 535 -25.86 -41.48 -3.95
N MET A 536 -26.32 -40.45 -4.65
CA MET A 536 -27.74 -40.08 -4.66
C MET A 536 -28.63 -41.14 -5.31
N HIS A 537 -28.16 -41.82 -6.36
CA HIS A 537 -28.87 -42.95 -6.97
C HIS A 537 -29.01 -44.12 -5.99
N LEU A 538 -27.94 -44.48 -5.27
CA LEU A 538 -27.94 -45.56 -4.27
C LEU A 538 -28.88 -45.26 -3.09
N LEU A 539 -28.88 -44.02 -2.58
CA LEU A 539 -29.82 -43.58 -1.54
C LEU A 539 -31.27 -43.61 -2.02
N THR A 540 -31.52 -43.35 -3.31
CA THR A 540 -32.87 -43.38 -3.88
C THR A 540 -33.39 -44.80 -4.03
N GLU A 541 -32.57 -45.73 -4.52
CA GLU A 541 -32.92 -47.14 -4.59
C GLU A 541 -33.12 -47.76 -3.19
N THR A 542 -32.32 -47.36 -2.20
CA THR A 542 -32.47 -47.83 -0.82
C THR A 542 -33.77 -47.34 -0.18
N ASP A 543 -34.17 -46.08 -0.42
CA ASP A 543 -35.47 -45.54 0.02
C ASP A 543 -36.64 -46.32 -0.60
N ARG A 544 -36.56 -46.61 -1.90
CA ARG A 544 -37.59 -47.40 -2.60
C ARG A 544 -37.75 -48.79 -2.00
N VAL A 545 -36.66 -49.53 -1.83
CA VAL A 545 -36.68 -50.88 -1.25
C VAL A 545 -37.19 -50.87 0.20
N SER A 546 -36.87 -49.84 0.98
CA SER A 546 -37.38 -49.69 2.35
C SER A 546 -38.90 -49.49 2.41
N LYS A 547 -39.50 -48.84 1.40
CA LYS A 547 -40.96 -48.69 1.28
C LYS A 547 -41.62 -50.01 0.88
N GLU A 548 -41.04 -50.73 -0.08
CA GLU A 548 -41.49 -52.07 -0.46
C GLU A 548 -41.44 -53.05 0.73
N LEU A 549 -40.44 -52.94 1.61
CA LEU A 549 -40.33 -53.71 2.86
C LEU A 549 -41.37 -53.33 3.93
N ALA A 550 -41.79 -52.07 4.00
CA ALA A 550 -42.83 -51.64 4.95
C ALA A 550 -44.21 -52.20 4.60
N ASP A 551 -44.47 -52.44 3.31
CA ASP A 551 -45.76 -52.93 2.79
C ASP A 551 -45.89 -54.46 2.78
N LEU A 552 -44.82 -55.18 3.13
CA LEU A 552 -44.77 -56.63 3.17
C LEU A 552 -45.63 -57.20 4.31
N LYS A 553 -46.74 -57.87 3.95
CA LYS A 553 -47.63 -58.55 4.91
C LYS A 553 -47.07 -59.93 5.25
N ILE A 554 -46.54 -60.07 6.46
CA ILE A 554 -46.07 -61.36 6.99
C ILE A 554 -47.30 -62.21 7.35
N THR A 555 -47.60 -63.26 6.58
CA THR A 555 -48.82 -64.07 6.77
C THR A 555 -48.60 -65.35 7.58
N SER A 556 -47.37 -65.88 7.65
CA SER A 556 -46.97 -66.99 8.53
C SER A 556 -45.44 -67.08 8.63
N PHE A 557 -44.86 -67.09 9.83
CA PHE A 557 -43.40 -67.12 10.05
C PHE A 557 -43.03 -67.83 11.36
N GLY A 558 -42.32 -68.97 11.29
CA GLY A 558 -41.82 -69.68 12.48
C GLY A 558 -42.90 -70.07 13.51
N SER A 559 -42.55 -70.07 14.80
CA SER A 559 -43.53 -70.22 15.88
C SER A 559 -44.44 -68.99 15.99
N LYS A 560 -45.66 -69.12 16.54
CA LYS A 560 -46.59 -67.98 16.73
C LYS A 560 -45.95 -66.79 17.46
N GLU A 561 -44.99 -67.06 18.32
CA GLU A 561 -44.26 -66.06 19.08
C GLU A 561 -43.23 -65.32 18.20
N GLN A 562 -42.52 -66.05 17.33
CA GLN A 562 -41.61 -65.46 16.33
C GLN A 562 -42.37 -64.66 15.27
N GLU A 563 -43.53 -65.13 14.82
CA GLU A 563 -44.40 -64.40 13.90
C GLU A 563 -44.87 -63.07 14.50
N GLY A 564 -45.24 -63.09 15.80
CA GLY A 564 -45.64 -61.91 16.54
C GLY A 564 -44.53 -60.87 16.69
N VAL A 565 -43.29 -61.32 16.89
CA VAL A 565 -42.11 -60.46 16.94
C VAL A 565 -41.79 -59.88 15.56
N ALA A 566 -41.81 -60.71 14.50
CA ALA A 566 -41.51 -60.26 13.14
C ALA A 566 -42.54 -59.23 12.62
N LYS A 567 -43.84 -59.44 12.89
CA LYS A 567 -44.92 -58.48 12.56
C LYS A 567 -44.76 -57.11 13.21
N LYS A 568 -44.07 -57.02 14.35
CA LYS A 568 -43.77 -55.75 15.03
C LYS A 568 -42.44 -55.16 14.60
N ALA A 569 -41.39 -55.98 14.49
CA ALA A 569 -40.04 -55.51 14.25
C ALA A 569 -39.79 -55.05 12.80
N VAL A 570 -40.43 -55.68 11.82
CA VAL A 570 -40.18 -55.37 10.39
C VAL A 570 -40.68 -53.98 9.99
N PRO A 571 -41.90 -53.53 10.36
CA PRO A 571 -42.35 -52.16 10.08
C PRO A 571 -41.50 -51.09 10.78
N ASP A 572 -41.11 -51.33 12.05
CA ASP A 572 -40.27 -50.40 12.80
C ASP A 572 -38.86 -50.28 12.18
N ALA A 573 -38.30 -51.41 11.72
CA ALA A 573 -37.03 -51.43 11.00
C ALA A 573 -37.11 -50.68 9.66
N ALA A 574 -38.16 -50.91 8.87
CA ALA A 574 -38.36 -50.21 7.61
C ALA A 574 -38.43 -48.69 7.82
N ARG A 575 -39.13 -48.24 8.89
CA ARG A 575 -39.18 -46.82 9.27
C ARG A 575 -37.82 -46.27 9.70
N MET A 576 -37.03 -47.04 10.46
CA MET A 576 -35.67 -46.62 10.83
C MET A 576 -34.76 -46.46 9.60
N VAL A 577 -34.86 -47.36 8.62
CA VAL A 577 -34.09 -47.24 7.37
C VAL A 577 -34.55 -46.03 6.56
N GLN A 578 -35.86 -45.78 6.47
CA GLN A 578 -36.39 -44.59 5.79
C GLN A 578 -35.90 -43.28 6.42
N ASN A 579 -35.91 -43.17 7.75
CA ASN A 579 -35.41 -42.00 8.47
C ASN A 579 -33.90 -41.80 8.25
N ALA A 580 -33.12 -42.90 8.30
CA ALA A 580 -31.68 -42.84 8.05
C ALA A 580 -31.35 -42.39 6.60
N VAL A 581 -32.12 -42.85 5.61
CA VAL A 581 -31.94 -42.44 4.21
C VAL A 581 -32.38 -40.99 3.99
N ALA A 582 -33.47 -40.55 4.62
CA ALA A 582 -33.91 -39.15 4.59
C ALA A 582 -32.85 -38.22 5.19
N LEU A 583 -32.28 -38.60 6.34
CA LEU A 583 -31.18 -37.87 6.98
C LEU A 583 -29.95 -37.81 6.06
N ALA A 584 -29.57 -38.93 5.43
CA ALA A 584 -28.42 -38.99 4.52
C ALA A 584 -28.61 -38.12 3.27
N LYS A 585 -29.79 -38.15 2.64
CA LYS A 585 -30.13 -37.27 1.50
C LYS A 585 -30.06 -35.80 1.90
N THR A 586 -30.56 -35.47 3.09
CA THR A 586 -30.52 -34.11 3.65
C THR A 586 -29.08 -33.62 3.90
N MET A 587 -28.19 -34.51 4.34
CA MET A 587 -26.77 -34.19 4.51
C MET A 587 -26.02 -34.01 3.18
N CYS A 588 -26.51 -34.62 2.09
CA CYS A 588 -25.90 -34.51 0.75
C CYS A 588 -26.35 -33.26 -0.02
N ASP A 589 -27.52 -32.69 0.30
CA ASP A 589 -27.98 -31.38 -0.21
C ASP A 589 -28.33 -30.41 0.93
N PRO A 590 -27.32 -29.72 1.50
CA PRO A 590 -27.49 -28.85 2.66
C PRO A 590 -28.24 -27.54 2.36
N SER A 591 -28.63 -27.28 1.11
CA SER A 591 -29.32 -26.05 0.71
C SER A 591 -30.81 -26.03 1.10
N GLN A 592 -31.41 -27.19 1.43
CA GLN A 592 -32.85 -27.33 1.66
C GLN A 592 -33.27 -27.63 3.11
N ALA A 593 -32.34 -27.73 4.07
CA ALA A 593 -32.68 -28.21 5.41
C ALA A 593 -32.28 -27.28 6.56
N THR A 594 -33.22 -27.11 7.49
CA THR A 594 -33.01 -26.43 8.77
C THR A 594 -32.44 -27.39 9.82
N ILE A 595 -31.61 -26.89 10.74
CA ILE A 595 -30.99 -27.67 11.83
C ILE A 595 -32.03 -28.46 12.64
N ASP A 596 -33.23 -27.91 12.84
CA ASP A 596 -34.33 -28.56 13.54
C ASP A 596 -34.91 -29.78 12.80
N GLN A 597 -34.82 -29.82 11.47
CA GLN A 597 -35.26 -30.95 10.65
C GLN A 597 -34.29 -32.12 10.83
N VAL A 598 -32.99 -31.85 10.66
CA VAL A 598 -31.90 -32.82 10.81
C VAL A 598 -31.83 -33.37 12.24
N THR A 599 -32.09 -32.53 13.24
CA THR A 599 -32.10 -32.93 14.65
C THR A 599 -33.31 -33.81 14.98
N ARG A 600 -34.49 -33.54 14.41
CA ARG A 600 -35.69 -34.38 14.57
C ARG A 600 -35.57 -35.73 13.90
N ASP A 601 -34.96 -35.79 12.71
CA ASP A 601 -34.81 -37.05 11.97
C ASP A 601 -33.71 -37.95 12.59
N TYR A 602 -32.78 -37.36 13.33
CA TYR A 602 -31.73 -38.08 14.08
C TYR A 602 -32.20 -38.61 15.44
N GLN A 603 -33.12 -37.91 16.12
CA GLN A 603 -33.75 -38.35 17.38
C GLN A 603 -34.74 -39.49 17.12
#